data_AF-A0A494WZ76-F1
#
_entry.id   AF-A0A494WZ76-F1
#
_cell.length_a   1.000
_cell.length_b   1.000
_cell.length_c   1.000
_cell.angle_alpha   90.00
_cell.angle_beta   90.00
_cell.angle_gamma   90.00
#
_symmetry.space_group_name_H-M   'P 1'
#
loop_
_entity.id
_entity.type
_entity.pdbx_description
1 polymer ?
#
loop_
_entity_poly.entity_id
_entity_poly.type
_entity_poly.pdbx_seq_one_letter_code
_entity_poly.pdbx_strand_id
1 'polypeptide(L)'
;MSTYKFSQAERFAIYSTHGEKCYLCGKPLNLKTMEVDHIIPESLLAKPKELQAALEDFELPSEFDLNSFDNWLPACNPCNSTKNDLVFVPTLKIQVLLQHTSAKADDARKLAKEIVSKRKIANALNVLERARDDGKLDDDVIETLKEFISRHRQPKLAGKPILLTPFLEIITERDGIQLVRGPYGVGGRPAIRDTHSSFSCPNCGSIAAWNGARCVICGEMSDE
;
A
#
# COMPACT_ATOMS: atom_id res chain seq x y z
N MET A 1 -16.05 -17.13 7.09
CA MET A 1 -15.22 -15.92 6.89
C MET A 1 -14.20 -15.85 8.01
N SER A 2 -12.96 -15.45 7.68
CA SER A 2 -11.89 -15.32 8.66
C SER A 2 -12.21 -14.22 9.68
N THR A 3 -11.94 -14.50 10.96
CA THR A 3 -12.00 -13.53 12.05
C THR A 3 -10.69 -12.77 12.22
N TYR A 4 -9.60 -13.33 11.70
CA TYR A 4 -8.29 -12.70 11.67
C TYR A 4 -8.28 -11.40 10.83
N LYS A 5 -7.70 -10.33 11.39
CA LYS A 5 -7.57 -9.03 10.72
C LYS A 5 -6.18 -8.89 10.13
N PHE A 6 -6.06 -9.20 8.84
CA PHE A 6 -4.81 -9.04 8.11
C PHE A 6 -4.40 -7.59 7.95
N SER A 7 -3.15 -7.29 8.26
CA SER A 7 -2.49 -6.03 7.93
C SER A 7 -2.17 -5.94 6.43
N GLN A 8 -1.95 -4.72 5.94
CA GLN A 8 -1.53 -4.50 4.55
C GLN A 8 -0.16 -5.13 4.27
N ALA A 9 0.73 -5.17 5.27
CA ALA A 9 2.04 -5.79 5.15
C ALA A 9 1.96 -7.31 5.01
N GLU A 10 1.11 -7.97 5.80
CA GLU A 10 0.85 -9.42 5.68
C GLU A 10 0.23 -9.75 4.32
N ARG A 11 -0.81 -9.00 3.91
CA ARG A 11 -1.44 -9.18 2.60
C ARG A 11 -0.41 -9.06 1.47
N PHE A 12 0.41 -8.01 1.50
CA PHE A 12 1.46 -7.82 0.49
C PHE A 12 2.50 -8.95 0.51
N ALA A 13 2.92 -9.40 1.70
CA ALA A 13 3.88 -10.47 1.82
C ALA A 13 3.37 -11.80 1.27
N ILE A 14 2.12 -12.16 1.59
CA ILE A 14 1.46 -13.37 1.09
C ILE A 14 1.29 -13.29 -0.44
N TYR A 15 0.84 -12.15 -0.96
CA TYR A 15 0.70 -11.94 -2.39
C TYR A 15 2.03 -12.15 -3.15
N SER A 16 3.09 -11.49 -2.67
CA SER A 16 4.37 -11.43 -3.37
C SER A 16 5.13 -12.75 -3.29
N THR A 17 5.18 -13.37 -2.10
CA THR A 17 5.95 -14.60 -1.86
C THR A 17 5.36 -15.80 -2.62
N HIS A 18 4.06 -15.76 -2.92
CA HIS A 18 3.35 -16.81 -3.63
C HIS A 18 3.15 -16.52 -5.13
N GLY A 19 3.86 -15.53 -5.67
CA GLY A 19 3.93 -15.29 -7.11
C GLY A 19 2.65 -14.70 -7.70
N GLU A 20 1.89 -13.97 -6.90
CA GLU A 20 0.84 -13.06 -7.37
C GLU A 20 -0.33 -13.74 -8.11
N LYS A 21 -0.56 -15.03 -7.81
CA LYS A 21 -1.58 -15.87 -8.44
C LYS A 21 -2.45 -16.57 -7.41
N CYS A 22 -3.69 -16.83 -7.77
CA CYS A 22 -4.60 -17.63 -6.96
C CYS A 22 -4.07 -19.06 -6.85
N TYR A 23 -3.88 -19.56 -5.63
CA TYR A 23 -3.34 -20.90 -5.43
C TYR A 23 -4.29 -22.02 -5.92
N LEU A 24 -5.59 -21.75 -5.98
CA LEU A 24 -6.60 -22.72 -6.41
C LEU A 24 -6.75 -22.80 -7.94
N CYS A 25 -6.86 -21.65 -8.61
CA CYS A 25 -7.13 -21.61 -10.06
C CYS A 25 -5.96 -21.11 -10.92
N GLY A 26 -4.85 -20.68 -10.31
CA GLY A 26 -3.64 -20.22 -11.00
C GLY A 26 -3.75 -18.87 -11.71
N LYS A 27 -4.93 -18.23 -11.70
CA LYS A 27 -5.14 -16.93 -12.34
C LYS A 27 -4.34 -15.83 -11.62
N PRO A 28 -3.77 -14.85 -12.36
CA PRO A 28 -3.17 -13.67 -11.76
C PRO A 28 -4.14 -12.93 -10.84
N LEU A 29 -3.62 -12.37 -9.76
CA LEU A 29 -4.37 -11.62 -8.76
C LEU A 29 -3.97 -10.15 -8.77
N ASN A 30 -4.91 -9.28 -8.44
CA ASN A 30 -4.63 -7.89 -8.09
C ASN A 30 -4.54 -7.80 -6.57
N LEU A 31 -3.48 -7.19 -6.03
CA LEU A 31 -3.27 -7.04 -4.58
C LEU A 31 -4.46 -6.38 -3.85
N LYS A 32 -5.15 -5.44 -4.51
CA LYS A 32 -6.34 -4.77 -3.94
C LYS A 32 -7.51 -5.72 -3.76
N THR A 33 -7.74 -6.61 -4.74
CA THR A 33 -8.92 -7.48 -4.78
C THR A 33 -8.65 -8.91 -4.32
N MET A 34 -7.39 -9.27 -4.09
CA MET A 34 -7.06 -10.59 -3.57
C MET A 34 -7.58 -10.79 -2.14
N GLU A 35 -7.84 -12.04 -1.80
CA GLU A 35 -8.16 -12.44 -0.44
C GLU A 35 -7.05 -13.34 0.09
N VAL A 36 -6.83 -13.28 1.40
CA VAL A 36 -5.98 -14.27 2.09
C VAL A 36 -6.90 -15.40 2.51
N ASP A 37 -6.56 -16.61 2.06
CA ASP A 37 -7.24 -17.84 2.42
C ASP A 37 -6.37 -18.68 3.35
N HIS A 38 -7.03 -19.43 4.23
CA HIS A 38 -6.41 -20.40 5.12
C HIS A 38 -6.54 -21.78 4.50
N ILE A 39 -5.45 -22.50 4.24
CA ILE A 39 -5.52 -23.87 3.71
C ILE A 39 -6.37 -24.74 4.64
N ILE A 40 -6.06 -24.67 5.94
CA ILE A 40 -6.86 -25.23 7.03
C ILE A 40 -7.73 -24.11 7.63
N PRO A 41 -9.07 -24.18 7.51
CA PRO A 41 -9.96 -23.09 7.89
C PRO A 41 -9.82 -22.64 9.35
N GLU A 42 -9.76 -21.32 9.57
CA GLU A 42 -9.74 -20.70 10.91
C GLU A 42 -10.97 -21.06 11.76
N SER A 43 -12.09 -21.42 11.14
CA SER A 43 -13.32 -21.85 11.84
C SER A 43 -13.08 -23.07 12.75
N LEU A 44 -12.03 -23.85 12.52
CA LEU A 44 -11.65 -24.98 13.37
C LEU A 44 -11.14 -24.55 14.76
N LEU A 45 -10.71 -23.29 14.94
CA LEU A 45 -10.33 -22.79 16.28
C LEU A 45 -11.49 -22.89 17.29
N ALA A 46 -12.73 -22.78 16.81
CA ALA A 46 -13.93 -22.95 17.64
C ALA A 46 -14.32 -24.43 17.86
N LYS A 47 -13.59 -25.38 17.26
CA LYS A 47 -13.91 -26.81 17.23
C LYS A 47 -12.67 -27.67 17.53
N PRO A 48 -12.18 -27.70 18.78
CA PRO A 48 -10.88 -28.32 19.11
C PRO A 48 -10.72 -29.79 18.70
N LYS A 49 -11.79 -30.58 18.76
CA LYS A 49 -11.76 -31.99 18.33
C LYS A 49 -11.60 -32.14 16.82
N GLU A 50 -12.31 -31.34 16.04
CA GLU A 50 -12.21 -31.33 14.57
C GLU A 50 -10.86 -30.75 14.13
N LEU A 51 -10.35 -29.74 14.84
CA LEU A 51 -9.01 -29.21 14.63
C LEU A 51 -7.94 -30.28 14.83
N GLN A 52 -7.98 -30.97 15.98
CA GLN A 52 -7.00 -32.01 16.29
C GLN A 52 -7.00 -33.13 15.23
N ALA A 53 -8.19 -33.58 14.83
CA ALA A 53 -8.31 -34.58 13.76
C ALA A 53 -7.74 -34.09 12.42
N ALA A 54 -8.01 -32.84 12.04
CA ALA A 54 -7.46 -32.26 10.81
C ALA A 54 -5.93 -32.14 10.86
N LEU A 55 -5.35 -31.73 12.00
CA LEU A 55 -3.90 -31.65 12.15
C LEU A 55 -3.25 -33.04 12.08
N GLU A 56 -3.87 -34.05 12.68
CA GLU A 56 -3.41 -35.45 12.59
C GLU A 56 -3.48 -35.98 11.14
N ASP A 57 -4.59 -35.74 10.44
CA ASP A 57 -4.81 -36.15 9.05
C ASP A 57 -3.76 -35.55 8.09
N PHE A 58 -3.31 -34.33 8.36
CA PHE A 58 -2.28 -33.64 7.58
C PHE A 58 -0.85 -33.82 8.11
N GLU A 59 -0.66 -34.62 9.16
CA GLU A 59 0.62 -34.84 9.85
C GLU A 59 1.27 -33.53 10.33
N LEU A 60 0.47 -32.57 10.80
CA LEU A 60 0.92 -31.29 11.32
C LEU A 60 1.12 -31.31 12.84
N PRO A 61 1.99 -30.44 13.39
CA PRO A 61 2.16 -30.33 14.84
C PRO A 61 0.86 -29.96 15.56
N SER A 62 0.65 -30.46 16.78
CA SER A 62 -0.53 -30.12 17.60
C SER A 62 -0.64 -28.61 17.90
N GLU A 63 0.50 -27.93 17.97
CA GLU A 63 0.61 -26.49 18.22
C GLU A 63 0.64 -25.66 16.92
N PHE A 64 0.18 -26.23 15.79
CA PHE A 64 0.16 -25.52 14.51
C PHE A 64 -0.77 -24.30 14.57
N ASP A 65 -0.19 -23.12 14.35
CA ASP A 65 -0.93 -21.86 14.35
C ASP A 65 -1.66 -21.68 13.00
N LEU A 66 -2.99 -21.79 13.04
CA LEU A 66 -3.82 -21.54 11.84
C LEU A 66 -3.66 -20.11 11.33
N ASN A 67 -3.40 -19.15 12.21
CA ASN A 67 -3.24 -17.74 11.88
C ASN A 67 -1.77 -17.38 11.64
N SER A 68 -1.10 -18.18 10.79
CA SER A 68 0.31 -18.01 10.45
C SER A 68 0.56 -18.10 8.94
N PHE A 69 1.72 -17.60 8.52
CA PHE A 69 2.17 -17.67 7.12
C PHE A 69 2.32 -19.11 6.61
N ASP A 70 2.40 -20.11 7.49
CA ASP A 70 2.44 -21.53 7.15
C ASP A 70 1.08 -22.05 6.63
N ASN A 71 0.00 -21.29 6.85
CA ASN A 71 -1.35 -21.67 6.47
C ASN A 71 -2.01 -20.68 5.48
N TRP A 72 -1.36 -19.55 5.19
CA TRP A 72 -1.96 -18.46 4.40
C TRP A 72 -1.54 -18.47 2.93
N LEU A 73 -2.51 -18.40 2.04
CA LEU A 73 -2.29 -18.32 0.60
C LEU A 73 -3.15 -17.23 -0.06
N PRO A 74 -2.67 -16.62 -1.16
CA PRO A 74 -3.48 -15.66 -1.89
C PRO A 74 -4.52 -16.40 -2.77
N ALA A 75 -5.77 -15.97 -2.69
CA ALA A 75 -6.88 -16.52 -3.44
C ALA A 75 -7.71 -15.41 -4.12
N CYS A 76 -8.41 -15.76 -5.20
CA CYS A 76 -9.46 -14.89 -5.73
C CYS A 76 -10.75 -15.12 -4.96
N ASN A 77 -11.57 -14.07 -4.85
CA ASN A 77 -12.85 -14.11 -4.15
C ASN A 77 -13.76 -15.30 -4.57
N PRO A 78 -13.95 -15.65 -5.87
CA PRO A 78 -14.79 -16.78 -6.25
C PRO A 78 -14.29 -18.13 -5.71
N CYS A 79 -12.97 -18.37 -5.77
CA CYS A 79 -12.39 -19.61 -5.29
C CYS A 79 -12.42 -19.69 -3.76
N ASN A 80 -12.06 -18.60 -3.07
CA ASN A 80 -12.10 -18.53 -1.62
C ASN A 80 -13.52 -18.71 -1.07
N SER A 81 -14.50 -18.04 -1.70
CA SER A 81 -15.92 -18.16 -1.34
C SER A 81 -16.46 -19.57 -1.59
N THR A 82 -16.03 -20.22 -2.67
CA THR A 82 -16.44 -21.60 -3.00
C THR A 82 -15.85 -22.61 -2.02
N LYS A 83 -14.59 -22.42 -1.60
CA LYS A 83 -13.96 -23.25 -0.58
C LYS A 83 -14.61 -23.06 0.79
N ASN A 84 -14.86 -21.81 1.18
CA ASN A 84 -15.42 -21.46 2.48
C ASN A 84 -14.67 -22.16 3.65
N ASP A 85 -15.40 -22.84 4.53
CA ASP A 85 -14.91 -23.60 5.68
C ASP A 85 -14.64 -25.07 5.37
N LEU A 86 -14.57 -25.44 4.09
CA LEU A 86 -14.20 -26.79 3.69
C LEU A 86 -12.79 -27.12 4.19
N VAL A 87 -12.72 -28.13 5.05
CA VAL A 87 -11.47 -28.82 5.39
C VAL A 87 -11.20 -29.79 4.25
N PHE A 88 -10.09 -29.60 3.55
CA PHE A 88 -9.70 -30.54 2.51
C PHE A 88 -9.40 -31.91 3.09
N VAL A 89 -9.61 -32.96 2.30
CA VAL A 89 -9.07 -34.27 2.61
C VAL A 89 -7.57 -34.31 2.27
N PRO A 90 -6.74 -35.06 3.01
CA PRO A 90 -5.33 -35.23 2.69
C PRO A 90 -5.15 -35.82 1.29
N THR A 91 -4.56 -35.03 0.41
CA THR A 91 -4.17 -35.45 -0.95
C THR A 91 -2.78 -34.93 -1.25
N LEU A 92 -2.11 -35.54 -2.23
CA LEU A 92 -0.78 -35.11 -2.67
C LEU A 92 -0.75 -33.60 -3.00
N LYS A 93 -1.80 -33.08 -3.64
CA LYS A 93 -1.88 -31.65 -3.99
C LYS A 93 -1.91 -30.76 -2.75
N ILE A 94 -2.69 -31.12 -1.74
CA ILE A 94 -2.82 -30.31 -0.51
C ILE A 94 -1.55 -30.41 0.33
N GLN A 95 -0.92 -31.59 0.43
CA GLN A 95 0.38 -31.69 1.11
C GLN A 95 1.48 -30.90 0.43
N VAL A 96 1.56 -30.92 -0.90
CA VAL A 96 2.52 -30.07 -1.62
C VAL A 96 2.24 -28.59 -1.35
N LEU A 97 0.97 -28.18 -1.28
CA LEU A 97 0.62 -26.80 -0.92
C LEU A 97 1.07 -26.45 0.50
N LEU A 98 0.78 -27.29 1.50
CA LEU A 98 1.19 -27.05 2.89
C LEU A 98 2.71 -26.98 3.03
N GLN A 99 3.45 -27.89 2.39
CA GLN A 99 4.92 -27.90 2.38
C GLN A 99 5.49 -26.64 1.71
N HIS A 100 4.97 -26.25 0.55
CA HIS A 100 5.41 -25.03 -0.13
C HIS A 100 5.08 -23.77 0.66
N THR A 101 3.93 -23.73 1.32
CA THR A 101 3.52 -22.59 2.14
C THR A 101 4.43 -22.46 3.35
N SER A 102 4.69 -23.55 4.07
CA SER A 102 5.62 -23.55 5.20
C SER A 102 7.05 -23.18 4.78
N ALA A 103 7.55 -23.71 3.67
CA ALA A 103 8.89 -23.37 3.15
C ALA A 103 9.05 -21.88 2.80
N LYS A 104 7.95 -21.16 2.56
CA LYS A 104 7.91 -19.73 2.23
C LYS A 104 7.53 -18.84 3.42
N ALA A 105 7.14 -19.43 4.56
CA ALA A 105 6.57 -18.70 5.68
C ALA A 105 7.56 -17.69 6.26
N ASP A 106 8.84 -18.04 6.37
CA ASP A 106 9.88 -17.15 6.89
C ASP A 106 10.16 -15.97 5.96
N ASP A 107 10.17 -16.19 4.65
CA ASP A 107 10.34 -15.13 3.65
C ASP A 107 9.16 -14.15 3.70
N ALA A 108 7.93 -14.67 3.77
CA ALA A 108 6.74 -13.85 3.93
C ALA A 108 6.76 -13.06 5.25
N ARG A 109 7.16 -13.70 6.35
CA ARG A 109 7.28 -13.05 7.67
C ARG A 109 8.33 -11.95 7.67
N LYS A 110 9.47 -12.18 7.02
CA LYS A 110 10.53 -11.18 6.86
C LYS A 110 10.06 -10.01 6.02
N LEU A 111 9.36 -10.27 4.92
CA LEU A 111 8.79 -9.24 4.04
C LEU A 111 7.73 -8.41 4.76
N ALA A 112 6.85 -9.03 5.53
CA ALA A 112 5.82 -8.32 6.31
C ALA A 112 6.41 -7.44 7.42
N LYS A 113 7.55 -7.84 7.99
CA LYS A 113 8.28 -7.06 9.01
C LYS A 113 9.20 -6.00 8.41
N GLU A 114 9.35 -5.96 7.08
CA GLU A 114 10.27 -5.02 6.45
C GLU A 114 9.79 -3.57 6.66
N ILE A 115 10.63 -2.76 7.31
CA ILE A 115 10.33 -1.34 7.50
C ILE A 115 10.49 -0.62 6.16
N VAL A 116 9.42 0.04 5.72
CA VAL A 116 9.47 0.89 4.53
C VAL A 116 10.33 2.12 4.84
N SER A 117 11.58 2.11 4.36
CA SER A 117 12.50 3.24 4.54
C SER A 117 11.95 4.54 3.93
N LYS A 118 12.37 5.69 4.46
CA LYS A 118 12.02 7.02 3.90
C LYS A 118 12.30 7.12 2.40
N ARG A 119 13.39 6.49 1.93
CA ARG A 119 13.75 6.42 0.51
C ARG A 119 12.72 5.64 -0.31
N LYS A 120 12.26 4.48 0.18
CA LYS A 120 11.21 3.69 -0.49
C LYS A 120 9.89 4.49 -0.59
N ILE A 121 9.55 5.23 0.46
CA ILE A 121 8.38 6.12 0.46
C ILE A 121 8.53 7.22 -0.60
N ALA A 122 9.67 7.91 -0.63
CA ALA A 122 9.93 8.97 -1.62
C ALA A 122 9.86 8.43 -3.07
N ASN A 123 10.43 7.26 -3.33
CA ASN A 123 10.35 6.61 -4.64
C ASN A 123 8.91 6.24 -5.01
N ALA A 124 8.13 5.70 -4.05
CA ALA A 124 6.72 5.38 -4.28
C ALA A 124 5.91 6.65 -4.59
N LEU A 125 6.17 7.75 -3.90
CA LEU A 125 5.51 9.03 -4.17
C LEU A 125 5.82 9.53 -5.58
N ASN A 126 7.09 9.50 -6.00
CA ASN A 126 7.48 9.89 -7.37
C ASN A 126 6.82 9.01 -8.45
N VAL A 127 6.65 7.70 -8.18
CA VAL A 127 5.90 6.80 -9.09
C VAL A 127 4.44 7.23 -9.21
N LEU A 128 3.79 7.57 -8.09
CA LEU A 128 2.41 8.05 -8.10
C LEU A 128 2.26 9.40 -8.81
N GLU A 129 3.22 10.32 -8.62
CA GLU A 129 3.24 11.62 -9.31
C GLU A 129 3.33 11.43 -10.83
N ARG A 130 4.28 10.60 -11.30
CA ARG A 130 4.38 10.29 -12.74
C ARG A 130 3.13 9.62 -13.29
N ALA A 131 2.55 8.67 -12.55
CA ALA A 131 1.32 8.01 -12.97
C ALA A 131 0.14 9.00 -13.08
N ARG A 132 0.08 10.01 -12.21
CA ARG A 132 -0.90 11.10 -12.29
C ARG A 132 -0.66 11.97 -13.52
N ASP A 133 0.58 12.36 -13.75
CA ASP A 133 0.94 13.23 -14.87
C ASP A 133 0.69 12.53 -16.22
N ASP A 134 0.90 11.21 -16.28
CA ASP A 134 0.54 10.33 -17.40
C ASP A 134 -0.99 10.09 -17.56
N GLY A 135 -1.83 10.58 -16.63
CA GLY A 135 -3.27 10.31 -16.63
C GLY A 135 -3.65 8.85 -16.35
N LYS A 136 -2.74 8.04 -15.81
CA LYS A 136 -2.93 6.60 -15.53
C LYS A 136 -3.31 6.32 -14.07
N LEU A 137 -3.38 7.36 -13.24
CA LEU A 137 -3.79 7.24 -11.84
C LEU A 137 -5.31 7.20 -11.75
N ASP A 138 -5.84 6.03 -11.40
CA ASP A 138 -7.28 5.78 -11.25
C ASP A 138 -7.88 6.59 -10.08
N ASP A 139 -9.12 7.04 -10.25
CA ASP A 139 -9.88 7.79 -9.26
C ASP A 139 -10.05 7.00 -7.95
N ASP A 140 -10.18 5.67 -8.02
CA ASP A 140 -10.23 4.80 -6.84
C ASP A 140 -8.91 4.85 -6.02
N VAL A 141 -7.77 4.93 -6.70
CA VAL A 141 -6.46 5.08 -6.04
C VAL A 141 -6.37 6.44 -5.36
N ILE A 142 -6.83 7.50 -6.04
CA ILE A 142 -6.85 8.86 -5.49
C ILE A 142 -7.74 8.92 -4.24
N GLU A 143 -8.92 8.30 -4.26
CA GLU A 143 -9.84 8.30 -3.12
C GLU A 143 -9.29 7.52 -1.93
N THR A 144 -8.66 6.36 -2.18
CA THR A 144 -7.95 5.59 -1.13
C THR A 144 -6.87 6.44 -0.45
N LEU A 145 -6.12 7.23 -1.22
CA LEU A 145 -5.10 8.13 -0.68
C LEU A 145 -5.72 9.27 0.13
N LYS A 146 -6.84 9.86 -0.32
CA LYS A 146 -7.58 10.88 0.44
C LYS A 146 -8.07 10.36 1.79
N GLU A 147 -8.61 9.15 1.85
CA GLU A 147 -9.01 8.52 3.11
C GLU A 147 -7.83 8.28 4.05
N PHE A 148 -6.71 7.80 3.51
CA PHE A 148 -5.48 7.61 4.29
C PHE A 148 -5.02 8.93 4.92
N ILE A 149 -5.00 9.99 4.12
CA ILE A 149 -4.65 11.35 4.53
C ILE A 149 -5.64 11.87 5.59
N SER A 150 -6.94 11.66 5.40
CA SER A 150 -7.97 12.20 6.29
C SER A 150 -7.95 11.52 7.66
N ARG A 151 -7.73 10.19 7.72
CA ARG A 151 -7.63 9.40 8.96
C ARG A 151 -6.39 9.74 9.79
N HIS A 152 -5.27 10.09 9.15
CA HIS A 152 -4.04 10.48 9.85
C HIS A 152 -3.92 11.99 10.07
N ARG A 153 -4.96 12.74 9.69
CA ARG A 153 -5.06 14.16 9.98
C ARG A 153 -5.75 14.39 11.30
N GLN A 154 -5.21 15.30 12.11
CA GLN A 154 -5.92 15.82 13.27
C GLN A 154 -7.28 16.38 12.81
N PRO A 155 -8.39 16.13 13.53
CA PRO A 155 -9.74 16.50 13.08
C PRO A 155 -9.89 17.97 12.62
N LYS A 156 -9.17 18.88 13.29
CA LYS A 156 -9.08 20.32 12.95
C LYS A 156 -8.42 20.66 11.60
N LEU A 157 -7.86 19.66 10.91
CA LEU A 157 -7.16 19.80 9.63
C LEU A 157 -7.88 19.06 8.49
N ALA A 158 -8.98 18.36 8.75
CA ALA A 158 -9.80 17.75 7.71
C ALA A 158 -10.29 18.82 6.71
N GLY A 159 -10.22 18.54 5.40
CA GLY A 159 -10.61 19.45 4.32
C GLY A 159 -9.61 20.57 3.97
N LYS A 160 -8.51 20.74 4.72
CA LYS A 160 -7.46 21.72 4.38
C LYS A 160 -6.48 21.16 3.33
N PRO A 161 -5.68 21.93 2.60
CA PRO A 161 -4.64 21.39 1.70
C PRO A 161 -3.54 20.66 2.47
N ILE A 162 -2.99 19.56 1.93
CA ILE A 162 -1.84 18.85 2.53
C ILE A 162 -0.58 19.57 2.09
N LEU A 163 0.27 19.95 3.05
CA LEU A 163 1.53 20.62 2.78
C LEU A 163 2.61 19.55 2.67
N LEU A 164 3.05 19.24 1.44
CA LEU A 164 4.05 18.18 1.15
C LEU A 164 5.49 18.57 1.54
N THR A 165 5.69 19.80 2.04
CA THR A 165 6.91 20.27 2.70
C THR A 165 6.49 21.15 3.88
N PRO A 166 7.24 21.15 5.01
CA PRO A 166 6.95 22.07 6.08
C PRO A 166 7.15 23.49 5.55
N PHE A 167 6.19 24.39 5.81
CA PHE A 167 6.26 25.83 5.53
C PHE A 167 5.76 26.34 4.16
N LEU A 168 5.07 25.54 3.33
CA LEU A 168 4.45 26.04 2.09
C LEU A 168 2.94 26.29 2.25
N GLU A 169 2.47 27.52 2.07
CA GLU A 169 1.05 27.90 2.16
C GLU A 169 0.61 28.63 0.89
N ILE A 170 -0.48 28.17 0.23
CA ILE A 170 -1.09 28.90 -0.90
C ILE A 170 -2.02 29.97 -0.32
N ILE A 171 -1.72 31.24 -0.58
CA ILE A 171 -2.44 32.40 -0.03
C ILE A 171 -3.67 32.72 -0.89
N THR A 172 -3.51 32.75 -2.21
CA THR A 172 -4.60 33.01 -3.15
C THR A 172 -4.25 32.55 -4.56
N GLU A 173 -5.26 32.34 -5.39
CA GLU A 173 -5.15 32.07 -6.81
C GLU A 173 -6.12 32.98 -7.55
N ARG A 174 -5.60 33.85 -8.42
CA ARG A 174 -6.39 34.76 -9.27
C ARG A 174 -5.68 34.97 -10.59
N ASP A 175 -6.46 35.06 -11.67
CA ASP A 175 -5.97 35.39 -13.02
C ASP A 175 -4.79 34.51 -13.49
N GLY A 176 -4.80 33.23 -13.12
CA GLY A 176 -3.77 32.27 -13.51
C GLY A 176 -2.46 32.36 -12.71
N ILE A 177 -2.43 33.13 -11.61
CA ILE A 177 -1.28 33.26 -10.71
C ILE A 177 -1.66 32.77 -9.31
N GLN A 178 -0.81 31.91 -8.74
CA GLN A 178 -0.85 31.49 -7.35
C GLN A 178 0.17 32.29 -6.52
N LEU A 179 -0.29 32.90 -5.42
CA LEU A 179 0.56 33.47 -4.39
C LEU A 179 0.85 32.42 -3.33
N VAL A 180 2.13 32.21 -3.04
CA VAL A 180 2.61 31.18 -2.12
C VAL A 180 3.47 31.83 -1.04
N ARG A 181 3.22 31.48 0.22
CA ARG A 181 4.06 31.81 1.36
C ARG A 181 4.98 30.62 1.64
N GLY A 182 6.27 30.87 1.63
CA GLY A 182 7.31 29.95 2.03
C GLY A 182 8.13 30.51 3.21
N PRO A 183 9.09 29.73 3.74
CA PRO A 183 9.94 30.17 4.86
C PRO A 183 10.81 31.39 4.52
N TYR A 184 11.00 31.71 3.23
CA TYR A 184 11.80 32.85 2.77
C TYR A 184 10.98 34.02 2.20
N GLY A 185 9.65 34.01 2.38
CA GLY A 185 8.77 35.14 2.02
C GLY A 185 7.51 34.73 1.26
N VAL A 186 6.88 35.71 0.59
CA VAL A 186 5.70 35.49 -0.27
C VAL A 186 6.10 35.74 -1.72
N GLY A 187 5.76 34.81 -2.61
CA GLY A 187 6.13 34.85 -4.02
C GLY A 187 5.00 34.39 -4.93
N GLY A 188 5.08 34.78 -6.20
CA GLY A 188 4.12 34.40 -7.23
C GLY A 188 4.62 33.24 -8.07
N ARG A 189 3.69 32.40 -8.53
CA ARG A 189 3.93 31.39 -9.57
C ARG A 189 2.71 31.25 -10.49
N PRO A 190 2.86 30.77 -11.73
CA PRO A 190 1.70 30.43 -12.54
C PRO A 190 0.90 29.28 -11.93
N ALA A 191 -0.43 29.31 -12.06
CA ALA A 191 -1.35 28.28 -11.59
C ALA A 191 -1.44 27.07 -12.54
N ILE A 192 -0.80 27.15 -13.71
CA ILE A 192 -0.94 26.19 -14.82
C ILE A 192 -0.15 24.90 -14.55
N ARG A 193 -0.78 23.75 -14.89
CA ARG A 193 -0.28 22.39 -14.68
C ARG A 193 0.99 22.06 -15.50
N ASP A 194 1.13 22.65 -16.68
CA ASP A 194 2.31 22.53 -17.56
C ASP A 194 3.14 23.82 -17.53
N THR A 195 3.64 24.15 -16.34
CA THR A 195 4.53 25.30 -16.18
C THR A 195 5.87 24.99 -16.85
N HIS A 196 6.30 25.87 -17.76
CA HIS A 196 7.60 25.75 -18.41
C HIS A 196 8.71 25.63 -17.35
N SER A 197 9.72 24.78 -17.59
CA SER A 197 10.76 24.46 -16.61
C SER A 197 11.55 25.66 -16.09
N SER A 198 11.50 26.80 -16.79
CA SER A 198 12.03 28.09 -16.33
C SER A 198 11.35 28.61 -15.06
N PHE A 199 10.15 28.12 -14.72
CA PHE A 199 9.45 28.45 -13.48
C PHE A 199 9.80 27.50 -12.33
N SER A 200 10.64 26.49 -12.55
CA SER A 200 11.12 25.61 -11.49
C SER A 200 12.42 26.15 -10.91
N CYS A 201 12.56 26.07 -9.59
CA CYS A 201 13.83 26.43 -8.94
C CYS A 201 14.87 25.33 -9.25
N PRO A 202 16.06 25.68 -9.78
CA PRO A 202 17.07 24.71 -10.17
C PRO A 202 17.64 23.94 -8.98
N ASN A 203 17.62 24.53 -7.78
CA ASN A 203 18.13 23.90 -6.57
C ASN A 203 17.12 22.90 -5.96
N CYS A 204 15.91 23.35 -5.64
CA CYS A 204 14.94 22.49 -4.94
C CYS A 204 13.97 21.72 -5.85
N GLY A 205 14.00 21.96 -7.16
CA GLY A 205 13.14 21.27 -8.14
C GLY A 205 11.64 21.53 -8.00
N SER A 206 11.24 22.37 -7.04
CA SER A 206 9.83 22.73 -6.85
C SER A 206 9.35 23.67 -7.96
N ILE A 207 8.06 23.60 -8.30
CA ILE A 207 7.37 24.62 -9.10
C ILE A 207 7.44 25.92 -8.30
N ALA A 208 8.41 26.76 -8.64
CA ALA A 208 8.92 27.77 -7.75
C ALA A 208 7.99 28.98 -7.71
N ALA A 209 7.66 29.39 -6.48
CA ALA A 209 7.15 30.71 -6.21
C ALA A 209 8.32 31.64 -5.93
N TRP A 210 8.41 32.73 -6.69
CA TRP A 210 9.53 33.66 -6.65
C TRP A 210 9.10 34.98 -6.03
N ASN A 211 9.94 35.52 -5.15
CA ASN A 211 9.85 36.89 -4.65
C ASN A 211 11.05 37.66 -5.21
N GLY A 212 10.83 38.34 -6.34
CA GLY A 212 11.95 38.84 -7.16
C GLY A 212 12.83 37.67 -7.61
N ALA A 213 14.14 37.79 -7.43
CA ALA A 213 15.09 36.73 -7.76
C ALA A 213 15.16 35.61 -6.70
N ARG A 214 14.46 35.68 -5.57
CA ARG A 214 14.61 34.69 -4.49
C ARG A 214 13.49 33.65 -4.50
N CYS A 215 13.86 32.37 -4.48
CA CYS A 215 12.93 31.26 -4.30
C CYS A 215 12.37 31.30 -2.86
N VAL A 216 11.05 31.41 -2.71
CA VAL A 216 10.44 31.50 -1.37
C VAL A 216 10.49 30.19 -0.57
N ILE A 217 10.83 29.09 -1.25
CA ILE A 217 10.83 27.73 -0.70
C ILE A 217 12.21 27.34 -0.14
N CYS A 218 13.28 27.57 -0.88
CA CYS A 218 14.64 27.18 -0.48
C CYS A 218 15.62 28.35 -0.31
N GLY A 219 15.20 29.58 -0.61
CA GLY A 219 16.04 30.77 -0.49
C GLY A 219 17.05 30.96 -1.62
N GLU A 220 17.11 30.04 -2.58
CA GLU A 220 17.98 30.12 -3.75
C GLU A 220 17.75 31.41 -4.54
N MET A 221 18.83 32.01 -5.03
CA MET A 221 18.74 33.17 -5.91
C MET A 221 18.71 32.66 -7.36
N SER A 222 17.80 33.20 -8.17
CA SER A 222 17.81 32.98 -9.61
C SER A 222 19.03 33.71 -10.15
N ASP A 223 19.97 32.94 -10.69
CA ASP A 223 21.10 33.47 -11.44
C ASP A 223 20.59 33.94 -12.83
N GLU A 224 19.92 35.09 -12.85
CA GLU A 224 19.88 35.97 -14.04
C GLU A 224 21.01 37.00 -13.94
#